data_AF-A0A969VG82-F1
#
_entry.id   AF-A0A969VG82-F1
#
_cell.length_a   1.000
_cell.length_b   1.000
_cell.length_c   1.000
_cell.angle_alpha   90.00
_cell.angle_beta   90.00
_cell.angle_gamma   90.00
#
_symmetry.space_group_name_H-M   'P 1'
#
loop_
_entity.id
_entity.type
_entity.pdbx_description
1 polymer ?
#
loop_
_entity_poly.entity_id
_entity_poly.type
_entity_poly.pdbx_seq_one_letter_code
_entity_poly.pdbx_strand_id
1 'polypeptide(L)'
;VKKILWLHWFCFGGHVAYLAASLLDIKATASFYGARVTTSTPGGGAPTINVTPKIKGTLYAFFGMDDSSIPVEQVDQIEAELEKYQVPGRVFRYNNANHGFFCDRRASYNPQAATDAWEQVKQLFGQL
;
A
#
# COMPACT_ATOMS: atom_id res chain seq x y z
N VAL A 1 21.32 2.29 -11.73
CA VAL A 1 20.70 3.19 -10.72
C VAL A 1 19.33 2.61 -10.38
N LYS A 2 19.19 1.91 -9.25
CA LYS A 2 17.99 1.13 -8.92
C LYS A 2 16.96 2.06 -8.26
N LYS A 3 15.74 2.12 -8.80
CA LYS A 3 14.71 3.10 -8.44
C LYS A 3 13.99 2.65 -7.16
N ILE A 4 14.28 3.33 -6.05
CA ILE A 4 13.46 3.30 -4.84
C ILE A 4 12.34 4.33 -5.05
N LEU A 5 11.08 3.88 -5.12
CA LEU A 5 9.94 4.78 -5.27
C LEU A 5 9.39 5.13 -3.89
N TRP A 6 9.82 6.27 -3.37
CA TRP A 6 9.16 6.94 -2.24
C TRP A 6 8.04 7.82 -2.78
N LEU A 7 6.82 7.30 -2.87
CA LEU A 7 5.65 8.15 -3.15
C LEU A 7 5.09 8.68 -1.83
N HIS A 8 5.58 9.85 -1.45
CA HIS A 8 5.03 10.65 -0.36
C HIS A 8 3.77 11.39 -0.84
N TRP A 9 2.70 10.65 -1.17
CA TRP A 9 1.40 11.25 -1.45
C TRP A 9 0.24 10.43 -0.89
N PHE A 10 -0.58 11.12 -0.10
CA PHE A 10 -1.62 10.57 0.75
C PHE A 10 -2.88 10.22 -0.06
N CYS A 11 -3.56 9.11 0.27
CA CYS A 11 -4.74 8.60 -0.45
C CYS A 11 -4.40 8.08 -1.86
N PHE A 12 -4.44 8.97 -2.86
CA PHE A 12 -4.20 8.63 -4.26
C PHE A 12 -2.80 8.06 -4.50
N GLY A 13 -1.79 8.54 -3.76
CA GLY A 13 -0.42 8.05 -3.91
C GLY A 13 -0.22 6.61 -3.44
N GLY A 14 -1.02 6.10 -2.49
CA GLY A 14 -1.01 4.68 -2.13
C GLY A 14 -1.51 3.78 -3.26
N HIS A 15 -2.58 4.21 -3.95
CA HIS A 15 -3.10 3.53 -5.14
C HIS A 15 -2.08 3.56 -6.28
N VAL A 16 -1.49 4.73 -6.55
CA VAL A 16 -0.45 4.87 -7.58
C VAL A 16 0.80 4.06 -7.23
N ALA A 17 1.20 3.98 -5.95
CA ALA A 17 2.31 3.15 -5.52
C ALA A 17 2.04 1.66 -5.81
N TYR A 18 0.83 1.17 -5.50
CA TYR A 18 0.42 -0.19 -5.84
C TYR A 18 0.49 -0.43 -7.36
N LEU A 19 -0.04 0.50 -8.16
CA LEU A 19 0.03 0.41 -9.62
C LEU A 19 1.48 0.41 -10.11
N ALA A 20 2.33 1.27 -9.56
CA ALA A 20 3.74 1.37 -9.92
C ALA A 20 4.54 0.12 -9.55
N ALA A 21 4.13 -0.65 -8.54
CA ALA A 21 4.75 -1.93 -8.17
C ALA A 21 4.72 -2.95 -9.33
N SER A 22 3.81 -2.77 -10.30
CA SER A 22 3.73 -3.61 -11.50
C SER A 22 4.80 -3.31 -12.57
N LEU A 23 5.59 -2.24 -12.41
CA LEU A 23 6.66 -1.88 -13.32
C LEU A 23 7.89 -2.78 -13.12
N LEU A 24 8.50 -3.23 -14.23
CA LEU A 24 9.60 -4.21 -14.25
C LEU A 24 10.81 -3.87 -13.36
N ASP A 25 11.11 -2.58 -13.19
CA ASP A 25 12.32 -2.11 -12.49
C ASP A 25 12.11 -1.87 -10.98
N ILE A 26 10.90 -2.09 -10.46
CA ILE A 26 10.58 -1.82 -9.05
C ILE A 26 10.87 -3.06 -8.20
N LYS A 27 11.80 -2.91 -7.24
CA LYS A 27 12.23 -4.00 -6.34
C LYS A 27 11.50 -4.03 -5.01
N ALA A 28 11.07 -2.87 -4.52
CA ALA A 28 10.29 -2.75 -3.30
C ALA A 28 9.34 -1.57 -3.40
N THR A 29 8.14 -1.73 -2.82
CA THR A 29 7.09 -0.72 -2.77
C THR A 29 6.46 -0.70 -1.39
N ALA A 30 6.28 0.48 -0.82
CA ALA A 30 5.45 0.72 0.35
C ALA A 30 4.20 1.52 -0.08
N SER A 31 3.03 0.90 0.00
CA SER A 31 1.74 1.51 -0.32
C SER A 31 1.00 1.85 0.96
N PHE A 32 0.65 3.12 1.16
CA PHE A 32 -0.05 3.59 2.36
C PHE A 32 -1.49 3.98 2.04
N TYR A 33 -2.46 3.34 2.70
CA TYR A 33 -3.91 3.60 2.62
C TYR A 33 -4.37 3.88 1.17
N GLY A 34 -4.00 2.98 0.26
CA GLY A 34 -4.33 3.05 -1.15
C GLY A 34 -5.80 2.73 -1.41
N ALA A 35 -6.65 3.75 -1.38
CA ALA A 35 -8.07 3.60 -1.63
C ALA A 35 -8.37 3.24 -3.08
N ARG A 36 -9.48 2.54 -3.32
CA ARG A 36 -10.03 2.21 -4.66
C ARG A 36 -9.16 1.31 -5.55
N VAL A 37 -8.14 0.66 -5.01
CA VAL A 37 -7.30 -0.32 -5.73
C VAL A 37 -8.15 -1.45 -6.34
N THR A 38 -9.19 -1.89 -5.62
CA THR A 38 -10.07 -3.00 -6.04
C THR A 38 -11.19 -2.55 -6.99
N THR A 39 -11.44 -1.25 -7.13
CA THR A 39 -12.62 -0.74 -7.83
C THR A 39 -12.31 0.15 -9.03
N SER A 40 -11.09 0.71 -9.13
CA SER A 40 -10.73 1.62 -10.22
C SER A 40 -9.24 1.61 -10.54
N THR A 41 -8.86 2.31 -11.61
CA THR A 41 -7.46 2.58 -11.98
C THR A 41 -7.28 4.05 -12.33
N PRO A 42 -6.21 4.71 -11.81
CA PRO A 42 -5.81 6.04 -12.25
C PRO A 42 -5.61 6.09 -13.76
N GLY A 43 -6.33 6.98 -14.45
CA GLY A 43 -6.30 7.06 -15.92
C GLY A 43 -7.32 6.18 -16.64
N GLY A 44 -8.16 5.44 -15.90
CA GLY A 44 -9.23 4.60 -16.46
C GLY A 44 -8.83 3.16 -16.74
N GLY A 45 -9.80 2.32 -17.08
CA GLY A 45 -9.61 0.89 -17.37
C GLY A 45 -10.02 -0.03 -16.21
N ALA A 46 -9.58 -1.29 -16.30
CA ALA A 46 -9.86 -2.31 -15.29
C ALA A 46 -9.26 -1.95 -13.93
N PRO A 47 -9.83 -2.40 -12.79
CA PRO A 47 -9.30 -2.11 -11.46
C PRO A 47 -7.82 -2.43 -11.28
N THR A 48 -7.12 -1.63 -10.48
CA THR A 48 -5.67 -1.74 -10.32
C THR A 48 -5.24 -3.06 -9.69
N ILE A 49 -6.10 -3.69 -8.87
CA ILE A 49 -5.84 -5.03 -8.35
C ILE A 49 -5.58 -6.07 -9.47
N ASN A 50 -6.04 -5.83 -10.70
CA ASN A 50 -5.78 -6.74 -11.82
C ASN A 50 -4.31 -6.72 -12.29
N VAL A 51 -3.51 -5.73 -11.88
CA VAL A 51 -2.07 -5.70 -12.21
C VAL A 51 -1.20 -6.48 -11.22
N THR A 52 -1.79 -7.05 -10.16
CA THR A 52 -1.07 -7.84 -9.14
C THR A 52 -0.12 -8.92 -9.71
N PRO A 53 -0.49 -9.73 -10.72
CA PRO A 53 0.41 -10.74 -11.30
C PRO A 53 1.71 -10.17 -11.89
N LYS A 54 1.70 -8.88 -12.25
CA LYS A 54 2.83 -8.18 -12.86
C LYS A 54 3.82 -7.67 -11.82
N ILE A 55 3.46 -7.64 -10.54
CA ILE A 55 4.35 -7.20 -9.47
C ILE A 55 5.46 -8.24 -9.29
N LYS A 56 6.71 -7.83 -9.50
CA LYS A 56 7.90 -8.69 -9.36
C LYS A 56 8.77 -8.32 -8.16
N GLY A 57 8.61 -7.13 -7.60
CA GLY A 57 9.26 -6.69 -6.39
C GLY A 57 8.47 -7.05 -5.13
N THR A 58 9.00 -6.66 -3.98
CA THR A 58 8.31 -6.79 -2.69
C THR A 58 7.31 -5.64 -2.50
N LEU A 59 6.07 -5.94 -2.13
CA LEU A 59 5.05 -4.93 -1.85
C LEU A 59 4.55 -5.03 -0.40
N TYR A 60 4.77 -3.97 0.38
CA TYR A 60 4.12 -3.78 1.68
C TYR A 60 2.97 -2.79 1.53
N ALA A 61 1.79 -3.16 2.03
CA ALA A 61 0.60 -2.33 1.98
C ALA A 61 0.08 -2.07 3.40
N PHE A 62 -0.16 -0.80 3.76
CA PHE A 62 -0.48 -0.38 5.12
C PHE A 62 -1.89 0.25 5.17
N PHE A 63 -2.80 -0.30 5.97
CA PHE A 63 -4.18 0.16 6.08
C PHE A 63 -4.57 0.44 7.52
N GLY A 64 -5.31 1.54 7.72
CA GLY A 64 -6.01 1.79 8.97
C GLY A 64 -7.40 1.17 8.92
N MET A 65 -7.79 0.41 9.95
CA MET A 65 -9.04 -0.35 9.94
C MET A 65 -10.30 0.50 10.21
N ASP A 66 -10.11 1.75 10.64
CA ASP A 66 -11.21 2.71 10.86
C ASP A 66 -11.41 3.63 9.64
N ASP A 67 -10.68 3.39 8.55
CA ASP A 67 -10.77 4.16 7.31
C ASP A 67 -12.03 3.79 6.52
N SER A 68 -13.08 4.60 6.64
CA SER A 68 -14.34 4.38 5.93
C SER A 68 -14.22 4.50 4.41
N SER A 69 -13.12 5.05 3.89
CA SER A 69 -12.86 5.10 2.44
C SER A 69 -12.30 3.79 1.88
N ILE A 70 -11.84 2.89 2.76
CA ILE A 70 -11.27 1.58 2.42
C ILE A 70 -11.91 0.51 3.31
N PRO A 71 -13.11 0.01 2.94
CA PRO A 71 -13.77 -1.07 3.65
C PRO A 71 -12.85 -2.29 3.81
N VAL A 72 -13.03 -3.03 4.90
CA VAL A 72 -12.22 -4.20 5.26
C VAL A 72 -12.20 -5.23 4.13
N GLU A 73 -13.32 -5.39 3.44
CA GLU A 73 -13.48 -6.30 2.31
C GLU A 73 -12.54 -5.95 1.15
N GLN A 74 -12.22 -4.66 0.95
CA GLN A 74 -11.24 -4.25 -0.06
C GLN A 74 -9.81 -4.60 0.38
N VAL A 75 -9.51 -4.47 1.67
CA VAL A 75 -8.20 -4.87 2.22
C VAL A 75 -8.03 -6.39 2.10
N ASP A 76 -9.08 -7.15 2.40
CA ASP A 76 -9.10 -8.62 2.26
C ASP A 76 -8.90 -9.05 0.81
N GLN A 77 -9.54 -8.37 -0.14
CA GLN A 77 -9.34 -8.61 -1.58
C GLN A 77 -7.88 -8.38 -1.99
N ILE A 78 -7.27 -7.29 -1.51
CA ILE A 78 -5.87 -6.98 -1.82
C ILE A 78 -4.95 -8.06 -1.27
N GLU A 79 -5.13 -8.47 -0.01
CA GLU A 79 -4.34 -9.53 0.63
C GLU A 79 -4.48 -10.86 -0.12
N ALA A 80 -5.72 -11.28 -0.41
CA ALA A 80 -6.00 -12.52 -1.13
C ALA A 80 -5.39 -12.53 -2.55
N GLU A 81 -5.41 -11.41 -3.27
CA GLU A 81 -4.82 -11.35 -4.61
C GLU A 81 -3.28 -11.39 -4.57
N LEU A 82 -2.65 -10.78 -3.54
CA LEU A 82 -1.21 -10.90 -3.32
C LEU A 82 -0.80 -12.35 -3.01
N GLU A 83 -1.55 -13.04 -2.16
CA GLU A 83 -1.33 -14.45 -1.84
C GLU A 83 -1.51 -15.36 -3.06
N LYS A 84 -2.61 -15.16 -3.80
CA LYS A 84 -2.94 -15.94 -5.01
C LYS A 84 -1.85 -15.91 -6.06
N TYR A 85 -1.17 -14.78 -6.25
CA TYR A 85 -0.06 -14.65 -7.20
C TYR A 85 1.32 -14.75 -6.53
N GLN A 86 1.37 -15.10 -5.25
CA GLN A 86 2.61 -15.27 -4.48
C GLN A 86 3.53 -14.04 -4.57
N VAL A 87 2.94 -12.84 -4.58
CA VAL A 87 3.70 -11.60 -4.61
C VAL A 87 4.46 -11.49 -3.28
N PRO A 88 5.80 -11.31 -3.29
CA PRO A 88 6.56 -11.10 -2.07
C PRO A 88 6.02 -9.85 -1.37
N GLY A 89 5.54 -9.95 -0.13
CA GLY A 89 4.86 -8.82 0.46
C GLY A 89 4.08 -9.13 1.71
N ARG A 90 3.46 -8.10 2.27
CA ARG A 90 2.56 -8.21 3.42
C ARG A 90 1.56 -7.08 3.45
N VAL A 91 0.36 -7.38 3.94
CA VAL A 91 -0.63 -6.36 4.29
C VAL A 91 -0.56 -6.11 5.80
N PHE A 92 -0.48 -4.85 6.18
CA PHE A 92 -0.43 -4.38 7.56
C PHE A 92 -1.74 -3.68 7.89
N ARG A 93 -2.35 -4.09 8.99
CA ARG A 93 -3.68 -3.65 9.43
C ARG A 93 -3.55 -3.01 10.80
N TYR A 94 -3.92 -1.74 10.91
CA TYR A 94 -3.83 -0.99 12.16
C TYR A 94 -5.23 -0.70 12.71
N ASN A 95 -5.58 -1.37 13.81
CA ASN A 95 -6.82 -1.07 14.55
C ASN A 95 -6.75 0.32 15.16
N ASN A 96 -7.89 1.01 15.25
CA ASN A 96 -7.97 2.38 15.79
C ASN A 96 -7.16 3.42 14.96
N ALA A 97 -6.89 3.12 13.69
CA ALA A 97 -6.19 4.01 12.78
C ALA A 97 -7.10 4.34 11.60
N ASN A 98 -7.22 5.63 11.29
CA ASN A 98 -8.05 6.12 10.19
C ASN A 98 -7.19 6.44 8.96
N HIS A 99 -7.82 6.94 7.90
CA HIS A 99 -7.15 7.44 6.72
C HIS A 99 -6.09 8.50 7.08
N GLY A 100 -4.89 8.34 6.52
CA GLY A 100 -3.79 9.27 6.76
C GLY A 100 -3.17 9.17 8.16
N PHE A 101 -3.29 8.01 8.83
CA PHE A 101 -2.73 7.78 10.18
C PHE A 101 -1.22 8.06 10.30
N PHE A 102 -0.50 8.06 9.19
CA PHE A 102 0.94 8.34 9.14
C PHE A 102 1.28 9.84 9.11
N CYS A 103 0.30 10.72 8.85
CA CYS A 103 0.52 12.15 8.70
C CYS A 103 0.43 12.89 10.04
N ASP A 104 1.58 13.25 10.63
CA ASP A 104 1.71 13.93 11.92
C ASP A 104 1.01 15.30 12.03
N ARG A 105 0.63 15.91 10.89
CA ARG A 105 -0.12 17.18 10.85
C ARG A 105 -1.63 17.02 10.80
N ARG A 106 -2.16 15.79 10.72
CA ARG A 106 -3.60 15.52 10.65
C ARG A 106 -4.13 15.09 12.01
N ALA A 107 -5.40 15.40 12.27
CA ALA A 107 -6.10 14.90 13.46
C ALA A 107 -6.21 13.36 13.47
N SER A 108 -6.15 12.72 12.29
CA SER A 108 -6.14 11.26 12.16
C SER A 108 -4.79 10.61 12.43
N TYR A 109 -3.74 11.39 12.75
CA TYR A 109 -2.43 10.86 13.10
C TYR A 109 -2.54 9.84 14.25
N ASN A 110 -2.03 8.63 14.01
CA ASN A 110 -1.92 7.61 15.05
C ASN A 110 -0.42 7.29 15.24
N PRO A 111 0.20 7.77 16.33
CA PRO A 111 1.64 7.63 16.53
C PRO A 111 2.12 6.19 16.65
N GLN A 112 1.28 5.30 17.19
CA GLN A 112 1.63 3.89 17.32
C GLN A 112 1.65 3.20 15.95
N ALA A 113 0.59 3.39 15.16
CA ALA A 113 0.49 2.85 13.80
C ALA A 113 1.56 3.46 12.88
N ALA A 114 1.82 4.76 12.99
CA ALA A 114 2.85 5.43 12.20
C ALA A 114 4.26 4.93 12.53
N THR A 115 4.57 4.73 13.82
CA THR A 115 5.88 4.22 14.26
C THR A 115 6.12 2.80 13.72
N ASP A 116 5.17 1.88 13.92
CA ASP A 116 5.30 0.52 13.41
C ASP A 116 5.41 0.51 11.89
N ALA A 117 4.51 1.20 11.17
CA ALA A 117 4.57 1.25 9.70
C ALA A 117 5.92 1.77 9.20
N TRP A 118 6.50 2.76 9.88
CA TRP A 118 7.84 3.27 9.56
C TRP A 118 8.94 2.23 9.79
N GLU A 119 8.85 1.43 10.84
CA GLU A 119 9.78 0.32 11.08
C GLU A 119 9.71 -0.74 9.99
N GLN A 120 8.52 -1.13 9.56
CA GLN A 120 8.32 -2.08 8.47
C GLN A 120 8.86 -1.54 7.14
N VAL A 121 8.67 -0.24 6.88
CA VAL A 121 9.26 0.43 5.73
C VAL A 121 10.79 0.40 5.78
N LYS A 122 11.41 0.72 6.91
CA LYS A 122 12.87 0.62 7.08
C LYS A 122 13.37 -0.81 6.84
N GLN A 123 12.64 -1.82 7.33
CA GLN A 123 12.99 -3.22 7.09
C GLN A 123 12.90 -3.58 5.60
N LEU A 124 11.81 -3.18 4.93
CA LEU A 124 11.61 -3.41 3.50
C LEU A 124 12.77 -2.87 2.66
N PHE A 125 13.20 -1.63 2.93
CA PHE A 125 14.25 -0.98 2.15
C PHE A 125 15.68 -1.29 2.63
N GLY A 126 15.85 -1.77 3.87
CA GLY A 126 17.14 -2.22 4.39
C GLY A 126 17.55 -3.61 3.91
N GLN A 127 16.62 -4.38 3.33
CA GLN A 127 16.86 -5.71 2.77
C GLN A 127 17.28 -5.70 1.29
N LEU A 128 17.43 -4.53 0.67
CA LEU A 128 17.76 -4.34 -0.77
C LEU A 128 19.23 -4.02 -1.00
#